data_AF-A0A223V8X2-F1
#
_entry.id   AF-A0A223V8X2-F1
#
_cell.length_a   1.000
_cell.length_b   1.000
_cell.length_c   1.000
_cell.angle_alpha   90.00
_cell.angle_beta   90.00
_cell.angle_gamma   90.00
#
_symmetry.space_group_name_H-M   'P 1'
#
loop_
_entity.id
_entity.type
_entity.pdbx_description
1 polymer ?
#
loop_
_entity_poly.entity_id
_entity_poly.type
_entity_poly.pdbx_seq_one_letter_code
_entity_poly.pdbx_strand_id
1 'polypeptide(L)'
;METTNEFKYRRAKERVEAIKGFYNNLLAYCIIIPFLAWINYNTTSFPWVLFPAIGWGIGLLGHWSNAYGYNPFFGRDWERRKLEEFMKRDEF
;
A
#
# COMPACT_ATOMS: atom_id res chain seq x y z
N MET A 1 30.17 8.62 -5.04
CA MET A 1 29.33 8.16 -6.17
C MET A 1 28.69 6.79 -5.90
N GLU A 2 29.35 5.87 -5.17
CA GLU A 2 28.79 4.56 -4.80
C GLU A 2 27.57 4.65 -3.87
N THR A 3 27.63 5.49 -2.83
CA THR A 3 26.57 5.68 -1.83
C THR A 3 25.23 6.15 -2.42
N THR A 4 25.27 7.04 -3.43
CA THR A 4 24.07 7.55 -4.10
C THR A 4 23.34 6.47 -4.90
N ASN A 5 24.07 5.52 -5.48
CA ASN A 5 23.49 4.43 -6.27
C ASN A 5 22.83 3.37 -5.38
N GLU A 6 23.49 2.99 -4.28
CA GLU A 6 22.89 2.08 -3.28
C GLU A 6 21.61 2.67 -2.66
N PHE A 7 21.62 3.97 -2.37
CA PHE A 7 20.45 4.66 -1.81
C PHE A 7 19.26 4.66 -2.78
N LYS A 8 19.51 5.00 -4.05
CA LYS A 8 18.47 4.95 -5.11
C LYS A 8 17.94 3.53 -5.30
N TYR A 9 18.82 2.53 -5.26
CA TYR A 9 18.45 1.14 -5.40
C TYR A 9 17.60 0.64 -4.22
N ARG A 10 17.97 0.98 -2.98
CA ARG A 10 17.21 0.61 -1.77
C ARG A 10 15.81 1.21 -1.79
N ARG A 11 15.69 2.49 -2.14
CA ARG A 11 14.39 3.17 -2.24
C ARG A 11 13.52 2.62 -3.38
N ALA A 12 14.13 2.23 -4.50
CA ALA A 12 13.42 1.57 -5.59
C ALA A 12 12.91 0.18 -5.15
N LYS A 13 13.73 -0.58 -4.41
CA LYS A 13 13.37 -1.90 -3.89
C LYS A 13 12.21 -1.83 -2.88
N GLU A 14 12.26 -0.91 -1.93
CA GLU A 14 11.18 -0.69 -0.96
C GLU A 14 9.84 -0.36 -1.63
N ARG A 15 9.86 0.47 -2.68
CA ARG A 15 8.65 0.74 -3.48
C ARG A 15 8.12 -0.49 -4.18
N VAL A 16 8.99 -1.31 -4.77
CA VAL A 16 8.59 -2.55 -5.44
C VAL A 16 7.99 -3.55 -4.45
N GLU A 17 8.55 -3.66 -3.24
CA GLU A 17 8.00 -4.51 -2.18
C GLU A 17 6.62 -4.01 -1.70
N ALA A 18 6.45 -2.70 -1.49
CA ALA A 18 5.17 -2.11 -1.13
C ALA A 18 4.09 -2.35 -2.20
N ILE A 19 4.45 -2.16 -3.47
CA ILE A 19 3.56 -2.43 -4.61
C ILE A 19 3.19 -3.92 -4.68
N LYS A 20 4.16 -4.83 -4.53
CA LYS A 20 3.89 -6.27 -4.50
C LYS A 20 2.95 -6.66 -3.37
N GLY A 21 3.17 -6.14 -2.16
CA GLY A 21 2.30 -6.39 -1.00
C GLY A 21 0.87 -5.89 -1.22
N PHE A 22 0.71 -4.72 -1.85
CA PHE A 22 -0.59 -4.18 -2.24
C PHE A 22 -1.28 -5.09 -3.27
N TYR A 23 -0.60 -5.47 -4.35
CA TYR A 23 -1.19 -6.33 -5.39
C TYR A 23 -1.61 -7.69 -4.83
N ASN A 24 -0.84 -8.27 -3.92
CA ASN A 24 -1.22 -9.54 -3.28
C ASN A 24 -2.51 -9.41 -2.47
N ASN A 25 -2.67 -8.34 -1.69
CA ASN A 25 -3.90 -8.06 -0.95
C ASN A 25 -5.07 -7.74 -1.89
N LEU A 26 -4.85 -6.95 -2.95
CA LEU A 26 -5.87 -6.64 -3.95
C LEU A 26 -6.38 -7.90 -4.65
N LEU A 27 -5.47 -8.80 -5.02
CA LEU A 27 -5.81 -10.06 -5.69
C LEU A 27 -6.60 -10.97 -4.75
N ALA A 28 -6.18 -11.08 -3.48
CA ALA A 28 -6.94 -11.79 -2.45
C ALA A 28 -8.34 -11.19 -2.26
N TYR A 29 -8.46 -9.86 -2.21
CA TYR A 29 -9.74 -9.15 -2.11
C TYR A 29 -10.66 -9.45 -3.31
N CYS A 30 -10.13 -9.39 -4.53
CA CYS A 30 -10.86 -9.68 -5.76
C CYS A 30 -11.33 -11.14 -5.87
N ILE A 31 -10.71 -12.09 -5.17
CA ILE A 31 -11.14 -13.49 -5.16
C ILE A 31 -12.11 -13.75 -4.00
N ILE A 32 -11.75 -13.29 -2.79
CA ILE A 32 -12.49 -13.59 -1.56
C ILE A 32 -13.82 -12.85 -1.51
N ILE A 33 -13.88 -11.57 -1.91
CA ILE A 33 -15.13 -10.79 -1.84
C ILE A 33 -16.20 -11.36 -2.78
N PRO A 34 -15.95 -11.70 -4.05
CA PRO A 34 -16.94 -12.37 -4.90
C PRO A 34 -17.34 -13.74 -4.39
N PHE A 35 -16.40 -14.51 -3.82
CA PHE A 35 -16.71 -15.80 -3.20
C PHE A 35 -17.67 -15.64 -2.01
N LEU A 36 -17.41 -14.68 -1.13
CA LEU A 36 -18.31 -14.34 -0.02
C LEU A 36 -19.65 -13.78 -0.52
N ALA A 37 -19.66 -13.01 -1.60
CA ALA A 37 -20.88 -12.47 -2.20
C ALA A 37 -21.76 -13.60 -2.75
N TRP A 38 -21.14 -14.61 -3.37
CA TRP A 38 -21.83 -15.81 -3.84
C TRP A 38 -22.45 -16.59 -2.68
N ILE A 39 -21.71 -16.81 -1.59
CA ILE A 39 -22.25 -17.45 -0.37
C ILE A 39 -23.40 -16.62 0.21
N ASN A 40 -23.21 -15.32 0.32
CA ASN A 40 -24.22 -14.41 0.87
C ASN A 40 -25.52 -14.48 0.07
N TYR A 41 -25.44 -14.47 -1.26
CA TYR A 41 -26.59 -14.58 -2.15
C TYR A 41 -27.35 -15.90 -1.99
N ASN A 42 -26.66 -17.01 -1.68
CA ASN A 42 -27.29 -18.32 -1.50
C ASN A 42 -27.84 -18.55 -0.09
N THR A 43 -27.27 -17.91 0.94
CA THR A 43 -27.57 -18.25 2.34
C THR A 43 -28.54 -17.27 3.01
N THR A 44 -28.57 -15.99 2.61
CA THR A 44 -29.34 -14.98 3.36
C THR A 44 -29.81 -13.83 2.47
N SER A 45 -31.03 -13.32 2.71
CA SER A 45 -31.56 -12.12 2.04
C SER A 45 -30.89 -10.81 2.46
N PHE A 46 -29.98 -10.85 3.43
CA PHE A 46 -29.28 -9.70 4.00
C PHE A 46 -27.83 -9.67 3.50
N PRO A 47 -27.36 -8.56 2.89
CA PRO A 47 -26.05 -8.48 2.26
C PRO A 47 -24.90 -8.25 3.26
N TRP A 48 -24.67 -9.23 4.15
CA TRP A 48 -23.58 -9.16 5.12
C TRP A 48 -22.19 -9.11 4.47
N VAL A 49 -22.04 -9.47 3.19
CA VAL A 49 -20.78 -9.31 2.44
C VAL A 49 -20.30 -7.86 2.36
N LEU A 50 -21.20 -6.88 2.53
CA LEU A 50 -20.83 -5.46 2.51
C LEU A 50 -19.88 -5.09 3.66
N PHE A 51 -19.99 -5.73 4.83
CA PHE A 51 -19.12 -5.45 5.97
C PHE A 51 -17.64 -5.80 5.70
N PRO A 52 -17.28 -7.04 5.30
CA PRO A 52 -15.90 -7.36 4.96
C PRO A 52 -15.44 -6.62 3.70
N ALA A 53 -16.31 -6.39 2.71
CA ALA A 53 -15.94 -5.62 1.52
C ALA A 53 -15.53 -4.18 1.88
N ILE A 54 -16.35 -3.47 2.66
CA ILE A 54 -16.05 -2.09 3.04
C ILE A 54 -14.89 -2.03 4.03
N GLY A 55 -14.91 -2.86 5.08
CA GLY A 55 -13.86 -2.86 6.11
C GLY A 55 -12.47 -3.20 5.55
N TRP A 56 -12.39 -4.24 4.71
CA TRP A 56 -11.14 -4.62 4.08
C TRP A 56 -10.74 -3.67 2.95
N GLY A 57 -11.72 -3.14 2.21
CA GLY A 57 -11.53 -2.14 1.16
C GLY A 57 -10.87 -0.86 1.68
N ILE A 58 -11.21 -0.39 2.88
CA ILE A 58 -10.56 0.77 3.51
C ILE A 58 -9.08 0.49 3.80
N GLY A 59 -8.74 -0.69 4.31
CA GLY A 59 -7.35 -1.11 4.52
C GLY A 59 -6.58 -1.18 3.20
N LEU A 60 -7.24 -1.62 2.13
CA LEU A 60 -6.67 -1.69 0.79
C LEU A 60 -6.35 -0.31 0.21
N LEU A 61 -7.21 0.69 0.45
CA LEU A 61 -6.95 2.08 0.09
C LEU A 61 -5.75 2.67 0.83
N GLY A 62 -5.56 2.30 2.10
CA GLY A 62 -4.36 2.68 2.86
C GLY A 62 -3.06 2.08 2.29
N HIS A 63 -3.10 0.79 1.91
CA HIS A 63 -1.97 0.16 1.23
C HIS A 63 -1.69 0.75 -0.15
N TRP A 64 -2.74 1.11 -0.88
CA TRP A 64 -2.63 1.77 -2.18
C TRP A 64 -1.94 3.12 -2.08
N SER A 65 -2.34 3.95 -1.10
CA SER A 65 -1.74 5.26 -0.87
C SER A 65 -0.25 5.12 -0.54
N ASN A 66 0.10 4.14 0.30
CA ASN A 66 1.50 3.86 0.65
C ASN A 66 2.31 3.35 -0.57
N ALA A 67 1.75 2.43 -1.36
CA ALA A 67 2.42 1.85 -2.54
C ALA A 67 2.67 2.87 -3.66
N TYR A 68 1.77 3.83 -3.85
CA TYR A 68 1.93 4.90 -4.85
C TYR A 68 2.73 6.12 -4.33
N GLY A 69 3.23 6.06 -3.08
CA GLY A 69 3.99 7.15 -2.47
C GLY A 69 3.15 8.39 -2.17
N TYR A 70 1.84 8.19 -2.01
CA TYR A 70 0.89 9.20 -1.57
C TYR A 70 0.61 8.95 -0.08
N ASN A 71 1.53 9.36 0.78
CA ASN A 71 1.24 9.39 2.20
C ASN A 71 0.16 10.47 2.40
N PRO A 72 -1.06 10.13 2.86
CA PRO A 72 -2.17 11.09 2.92
C PRO A 72 -1.88 12.29 3.83
N PHE A 73 -0.90 12.14 4.73
CA PHE A 73 -0.47 13.17 5.68
C PHE A 73 0.79 13.94 5.28
N PHE A 74 1.72 13.31 4.55
CA PHE A 74 3.03 13.91 4.24
C PHE A 74 3.49 13.51 2.84
N GLY A 75 3.11 14.29 1.83
CA GLY A 75 3.41 14.01 0.42
C GLY A 75 4.89 13.83 0.09
N ARG A 76 5.18 13.46 -1.16
CA ARG A 76 6.55 13.15 -1.64
C ARG A 76 7.60 14.25 -1.38
N ASP A 77 7.16 15.50 -1.19
CA ASP A 77 8.04 16.62 -0.84
C ASP A 77 8.56 16.59 0.60
N TRP A 78 7.79 16.04 1.55
CA TRP A 78 8.27 15.82 2.91
C TRP A 78 9.30 14.70 2.93
N GLU A 79 9.01 13.61 2.23
CA GLU A 79 9.95 12.48 2.05
C GLU A 79 11.27 12.96 1.45
N ARG A 80 11.23 13.78 0.40
CA ARG A 80 12.43 14.34 -0.24
C ARG A 80 13.20 15.26 0.70
N ARG A 81 12.52 16.13 1.45
CA ARG A 81 13.15 17.02 2.44
C ARG A 81 13.82 16.25 3.57
N LYS A 82 13.15 15.24 4.14
CA LYS A 82 13.76 14.41 5.19
C LYS A 82 14.95 13.61 4.68
N LEU A 83 14.90 13.18 3.43
CA LEU A 83 16.02 12.52 2.79
C LEU A 83 17.25 13.43 2.66
N GLU A 84 17.04 14.66 2.22
CA GLU A 84 18.11 15.67 2.15
C GLU A 84 18.66 16.02 3.53
N GLU A 85 17.81 16.07 4.57
CA GLU A 85 18.26 16.25 5.96
C GLU A 85 19.12 15.09 6.47
N PHE A 86 18.73 13.83 6.18
CA PHE A 86 19.53 12.66 6.58
C PHE A 86 20.88 12.61 5.84
N MET A 87 20.89 12.85 4.53
CA MET A 87 22.14 12.87 3.76
C MET A 87 23.10 13.98 4.23
N LYS A 88 22.57 15.15 4.59
CA LYS A 88 23.39 16.23 5.17
C LYS A 88 23.88 15.94 6.59
N ARG A 89 23.21 15.06 7.33
CA ARG A 89 23.61 14.67 8.69
C ARG A 89 24.67 13.57 8.71
N ASP A 90 24.69 12.69 7.71
CA ASP A 90 25.71 11.63 7.57
C ASP A 90 27.02 12.14 6.91
N GLU A 91 27.04 13.36 6.37
CA GLU A 91 28.25 14.01 5.84
C GLU A 91 29.09 14.76 6.90
N PHE A 92 28.74 14.66 8.20
CA PHE A 92 29.50 15.21 9.33
C PHE A 92 29.98 14.16 10.31
#